data_AF-A0A839WSM5-F1
#
_entry.id   AF-A0A839WSM5-F1
#
_cell.length_a   1.000
_cell.length_b   1.000
_cell.length_c   1.000
_cell.angle_alpha   90.00
_cell.angle_beta   90.00
_cell.angle_gamma   90.00
#
_symmetry.space_group_name_H-M   'P 1'
#
loop_
_entity.id
_entity.type
_entity.pdbx_description
1 polymer ?
#
loop_
_entity_poly.entity_id
_entity_poly.type
_entity_poly.pdbx_seq_one_letter_code
_entity_poly.pdbx_strand_id
1 'polypeptide(L)'
;MHPDIQHRLDTIERRHRLAVFGLGAVCLLLASACVALWLRPPATDHPDRLRLRELVVVDPAGVERVRISGDLPDAVIDGKRVDRGSAAAGVMLYDRSGQERGGYVTWDEGDNVGLTLDGRQGQSALFVAGPDGAAALQIWHGGRMLDLRADADGARLSQSVAGRMQVQLPEVAALSASTCTLFRGGLAEEVPGGLPPAQVRGICEGRFSETACTACLGRDDTPR
;
A
#
# COMPACT_ATOMS: atom_id res chain seq x y z
N MET A 1 10.92 -0.38 -97.12
CA MET A 1 10.88 -0.54 -95.65
C MET A 1 11.07 0.86 -95.06
N HIS A 2 10.04 1.41 -94.41
CA HIS A 2 9.95 2.84 -94.10
C HIS A 2 10.78 3.20 -92.83
N PRO A 3 11.85 3.99 -92.93
CA PRO A 3 12.76 4.29 -91.80
C PRO A 3 12.08 5.00 -90.61
N ASP A 4 10.92 5.63 -90.84
CA ASP A 4 10.08 6.27 -89.82
C ASP A 4 9.52 5.27 -88.79
N ILE A 5 9.19 4.05 -89.20
CA ILE A 5 8.62 3.03 -88.30
C ILE A 5 9.68 2.50 -87.34
N GLN A 6 10.93 2.32 -87.80
CA GLN A 6 12.03 1.84 -86.96
C GLN A 6 12.42 2.89 -85.91
N HIS A 7 12.45 4.17 -86.28
CA HIS A 7 12.77 5.24 -85.34
C HIS A 7 11.72 5.40 -84.23
N ARG A 8 10.44 5.21 -84.55
CA ARG A 8 9.34 5.23 -83.57
C ARG A 8 9.40 4.02 -82.63
N LEU A 9 9.75 2.83 -83.13
CA LEU A 9 9.96 1.63 -82.32
C LEU A 9 11.10 1.81 -81.32
N ASP A 10 12.26 2.30 -81.75
CA ASP A 10 13.41 2.55 -80.88
C ASP A 10 13.09 3.56 -79.77
N THR A 11 12.30 4.59 -80.11
CA THR A 11 11.86 5.62 -79.15
C THR A 11 10.90 5.04 -78.11
N ILE A 12 9.96 4.19 -78.53
CA ILE A 12 9.02 3.51 -77.62
C ILE A 12 9.78 2.51 -76.73
N GLU A 13 10.71 1.75 -77.28
CA GLU A 13 11.49 0.77 -76.53
C GLU A 13 12.37 1.45 -75.46
N ARG A 14 13.01 2.58 -75.79
CA ARG A 14 13.76 3.39 -74.81
C ARG A 14 12.85 3.93 -73.70
N ARG A 15 11.67 4.46 -74.05
CA ARG A 15 10.70 4.96 -73.05
C ARG A 15 10.13 3.83 -72.18
N HIS A 16 9.88 2.66 -72.77
CA HIS A 16 9.41 1.48 -72.05
C HIS A 16 10.48 0.96 -71.09
N ARG A 17 11.74 0.86 -71.53
CA ARG A 17 12.86 0.49 -70.66
C ARG A 17 13.02 1.48 -69.51
N LEU A 18 12.97 2.78 -69.78
CA LEU A 18 13.02 3.82 -68.73
C LEU A 18 11.84 3.72 -67.76
N ALA A 19 10.63 3.46 -68.25
CA ALA A 19 9.45 3.26 -67.41
C ALA A 19 9.55 2.01 -66.52
N VAL A 20 10.05 0.89 -67.08
CA VAL A 20 10.26 -0.37 -66.34
C VAL A 20 11.35 -0.19 -65.27
N PHE A 21 12.47 0.46 -65.59
CA PHE A 21 13.50 0.77 -64.60
C PHE A 21 13.01 1.75 -63.53
N GLY A 22 12.23 2.76 -63.91
CA GLY A 22 11.60 3.69 -62.98
C GLY A 22 10.64 2.99 -62.02
N LEU A 23 9.78 2.10 -62.53
CA LEU A 23 8.86 1.31 -61.71
C LEU A 23 9.62 0.37 -60.77
N GLY A 24 10.67 -0.30 -61.27
CA GLY A 24 11.52 -1.17 -60.46
C GLY A 24 12.21 -0.42 -59.31
N ALA A 25 12.73 0.79 -59.58
CA ALA A 25 13.32 1.64 -58.57
C ALA A 25 12.30 2.09 -57.51
N VAL A 26 11.07 2.44 -57.92
CA VAL A 26 9.99 2.77 -56.99
C VAL A 26 9.61 1.58 -56.12
N CYS A 27 9.48 0.38 -56.70
CA CYS A 27 9.19 -0.84 -55.93
C CYS A 27 10.31 -1.14 -54.91
N LEU A 28 11.58 -0.97 -55.28
CA LEU A 28 12.72 -1.14 -54.37
C LEU A 28 12.74 -0.10 -53.24
N LEU A 29 12.38 1.16 -53.54
CA LEU A 29 12.25 2.21 -52.53
C LEU A 29 11.10 1.92 -51.56
N LEU A 30 9.96 1.45 -52.07
CA LEU A 30 8.82 1.06 -51.23
C LEU A 30 9.13 -0.17 -50.38
N ALA A 31 9.77 -1.19 -50.95
CA ALA A 31 10.18 -2.38 -50.22
C ALA A 31 11.21 -2.04 -49.12
N SER A 32 12.20 -1.20 -49.42
CA SER A 32 13.18 -0.76 -48.42
C SER A 32 12.54 0.10 -47.33
N ALA A 33 11.57 0.97 -47.65
CA ALA A 33 10.81 1.71 -46.65
C ALA A 33 9.97 0.79 -45.76
N CYS A 34 9.30 -0.22 -46.33
CA CYS A 34 8.56 -1.23 -45.56
C CYS A 34 9.47 -2.01 -44.62
N VAL A 35 10.64 -2.46 -45.09
CA VAL A 35 11.63 -3.16 -44.27
C VAL A 35 12.16 -2.24 -43.16
N ALA A 36 12.46 -0.98 -43.47
CA ALA A 36 12.92 -0.01 -42.47
C ALA A 36 11.86 0.26 -41.40
N LEU A 37 10.57 0.31 -41.76
CA LEU A 37 9.45 0.45 -40.83
C LEU A 37 9.25 -0.81 -39.97
N TRP A 38 9.44 -1.99 -40.55
CA TRP A 38 9.36 -3.27 -39.83
C TRP A 38 10.52 -3.47 -38.84
N LEU A 39 11.71 -3.00 -39.19
CA LEU A 39 12.91 -3.07 -38.35
C LEU A 39 13.00 -1.95 -37.32
N ARG A 40 12.04 -1.00 -37.29
CA ARG A 40 12.01 -0.02 -36.21
C ARG A 40 11.80 -0.76 -34.89
N PRO A 41 12.75 -0.66 -33.94
CA PRO A 41 12.48 -1.17 -32.61
C PRO A 41 11.23 -0.45 -32.09
N PRO A 42 10.33 -1.16 -31.37
CA PRO A 42 9.22 -0.48 -30.72
C PRO A 42 9.82 0.66 -29.91
N ALA A 43 9.27 1.86 -30.08
CA ALA A 43 9.64 2.96 -29.22
C ALA A 43 9.50 2.44 -27.78
N THR A 44 10.59 2.46 -27.04
CA THR A 44 10.56 2.18 -25.60
C THR A 44 9.86 3.38 -24.98
N ASP A 45 8.53 3.35 -25.06
CA ASP A 45 7.66 4.26 -24.35
C ASP A 45 7.85 3.87 -22.89
N HIS A 46 8.77 4.58 -22.24
CA HIS A 46 8.97 4.49 -20.80
C HIS A 46 7.95 5.45 -20.21
N PRO A 47 6.77 4.97 -19.77
CA PRO A 47 5.80 5.87 -19.18
C PRO A 47 6.43 6.46 -17.92
N ASP A 48 6.55 7.79 -17.89
CA ASP A 48 7.00 8.51 -16.69
C ASP A 48 6.06 8.28 -15.49
N ARG A 49 4.81 7.86 -15.76
CA ARG A 49 3.75 7.64 -14.77
C ARG A 49 2.88 6.46 -15.14
N LEU A 50 2.64 5.59 -14.17
CA LEU A 50 1.64 4.53 -14.24
C LEU A 50 0.44 4.92 -13.36
N ARG A 51 -0.77 4.92 -13.94
CA ARG A 51 -2.02 5.10 -13.19
C ARG A 51 -2.80 3.79 -13.24
N LEU A 52 -2.85 3.10 -12.12
CA LEU A 52 -3.39 1.76 -11.97
C LEU A 52 -4.16 1.67 -10.65
N ARG A 53 -5.09 0.72 -10.57
CA ARG A 53 -5.82 0.43 -9.33
C ARG A 53 -5.00 -0.46 -8.40
N GLU A 54 -4.28 -1.42 -8.99
CA GLU A 54 -3.47 -2.40 -8.28
C GLU A 54 -2.25 -2.79 -9.11
N LEU A 55 -1.12 -2.97 -8.44
CA LEU A 55 0.10 -3.60 -8.95
C LEU A 55 0.43 -4.80 -8.07
N VAL A 56 0.51 -6.00 -8.66
CA VAL A 56 0.92 -7.23 -7.97
C VAL A 56 2.22 -7.73 -8.56
N VAL A 57 3.23 -7.91 -7.71
CA VAL A 57 4.50 -8.54 -8.06
C VAL A 57 4.45 -10.00 -7.63
N VAL A 58 4.61 -10.91 -8.58
CA VAL A 58 4.63 -12.36 -8.37
C VAL A 58 6.04 -12.92 -8.55
N ASP A 59 6.39 -13.95 -7.80
CA ASP A 59 7.64 -14.69 -7.98
C ASP A 59 7.53 -15.76 -9.08
N PRO A 60 8.62 -16.46 -9.45
CA PRO A 60 8.59 -17.51 -10.47
C PRO A 60 7.70 -18.72 -10.13
N ALA A 61 7.32 -18.91 -8.86
CA ALA A 61 6.39 -19.94 -8.44
C ALA A 61 4.92 -19.47 -8.52
N GLY A 62 4.67 -18.23 -8.95
CA GLY A 62 3.35 -17.63 -9.04
C GLY A 62 2.81 -17.10 -7.71
N VAL A 63 3.67 -16.97 -6.68
CA VAL A 63 3.27 -16.47 -5.37
C VAL A 63 3.37 -14.95 -5.34
N GLU A 64 2.33 -14.28 -4.85
CA GLU A 64 2.35 -12.83 -4.61
C GLU A 64 3.45 -12.48 -3.59
N ARG A 65 4.26 -11.45 -3.90
CA ARG A 65 5.36 -10.97 -3.04
C ARG A 65 5.12 -9.55 -2.56
N VAL A 66 4.54 -8.72 -3.43
CA VAL A 66 4.19 -7.33 -3.17
C VAL A 66 2.84 -7.03 -3.82
N ARG A 67 1.95 -6.34 -3.10
CA ARG A 67 0.73 -5.74 -3.64
C ARG A 67 0.76 -4.24 -3.34
N ILE A 68 0.57 -3.40 -4.35
CA ILE A 68 0.37 -1.97 -4.21
C ILE A 68 -1.05 -1.67 -4.68
N SER A 69 -1.94 -1.22 -3.79
CA SER A 69 -3.34 -0.97 -4.13
C SER A 69 -3.84 0.30 -3.48
N GLY A 70 -4.75 1.00 -4.16
CA GLY A 70 -5.56 2.07 -3.55
C GLY A 70 -6.73 1.54 -2.70
N ASP A 71 -6.96 0.23 -2.73
CA ASP A 71 -8.00 -0.49 -1.99
C ASP A 71 -7.47 -1.90 -1.71
N LEU A 72 -6.84 -2.09 -0.55
CA LEU A 72 -6.22 -3.35 -0.16
C LEU A 72 -7.31 -4.34 0.30
N PRO A 73 -7.26 -5.60 -0.17
CA PRO A 73 -8.21 -6.61 0.30
C PRO A 73 -7.94 -7.02 1.75
N ASP A 74 -8.89 -7.77 2.32
CA ASP A 74 -8.75 -8.49 3.58
C ASP A 74 -7.40 -9.21 3.73
N ALA A 75 -6.90 -9.26 4.96
CA ALA A 75 -5.63 -9.89 5.28
C ALA A 75 -5.68 -11.41 5.04
N VAL A 76 -4.55 -11.99 4.63
CA VAL A 76 -4.44 -13.44 4.42
C VAL A 76 -3.61 -14.07 5.53
N ILE A 77 -4.28 -14.82 6.41
CA ILE A 77 -3.68 -15.54 7.54
C ILE A 77 -3.94 -17.04 7.35
N ASP A 78 -2.87 -17.83 7.25
CA ASP A 78 -2.92 -19.29 7.01
C ASP A 78 -3.86 -19.68 5.85
N GLY A 79 -3.82 -18.89 4.77
CA GLY A 79 -4.63 -19.10 3.56
C GLY A 79 -6.09 -18.67 3.67
N LYS A 80 -6.53 -18.11 4.80
CA LYS A 80 -7.88 -17.60 5.00
C LYS A 80 -7.90 -16.07 4.95
N ARG A 81 -8.96 -15.52 4.35
CA ARG A 81 -9.24 -14.08 4.43
C ARG A 81 -9.78 -13.76 5.81
N VAL A 82 -9.16 -12.78 6.46
CA VAL A 82 -9.56 -12.23 7.74
C VAL A 82 -9.81 -10.76 7.53
N ASP A 83 -10.98 -10.29 7.98
CA ASP A 83 -11.35 -8.88 7.91
C ASP A 83 -10.21 -8.01 8.44
N ARG A 84 -9.84 -6.99 7.64
CA ARG A 84 -8.77 -6.05 8.00
C ARG A 84 -9.25 -5.04 9.06
N GLY A 85 -10.56 -4.94 9.28
CA GLY A 85 -11.19 -4.06 10.26
C GLY A 85 -11.31 -2.60 9.84
N SER A 86 -10.56 -2.18 8.82
CA SER A 86 -10.50 -0.82 8.30
C SER A 86 -10.08 -0.85 6.82
N ALA A 87 -10.66 0.04 6.01
CA ALA A 87 -10.25 0.20 4.62
C ALA A 87 -8.84 0.78 4.57
N ALA A 88 -7.99 0.23 3.70
CA ALA A 88 -6.59 0.61 3.65
C ALA A 88 -6.05 0.71 2.22
N ALA A 89 -5.09 1.60 2.02
CA ALA A 89 -4.35 1.75 0.77
C ALA A 89 -2.84 1.70 1.05
N GLY A 90 -2.04 1.26 0.07
CA GLY A 90 -0.58 1.28 0.18
C GLY A 90 0.09 0.02 -0.31
N VAL A 91 1.20 -0.35 0.34
CA VAL A 91 2.08 -1.46 -0.05
C VAL A 91 1.96 -2.59 0.98
N MET A 92 1.69 -3.80 0.51
CA MET A 92 1.64 -5.01 1.31
C MET A 92 2.70 -6.02 0.87
N LEU A 93 3.35 -6.68 1.82
CA LEU A 93 4.44 -7.62 1.61
C LEU A 93 4.02 -9.03 2.04
N TYR A 94 4.42 -10.04 1.26
CA TYR A 94 4.04 -11.44 1.48
C TYR A 94 5.29 -12.33 1.55
N ASP A 95 5.24 -13.44 2.30
CA ASP A 95 6.29 -14.47 2.33
C ASP A 95 6.12 -15.54 1.24
N ARG A 96 7.06 -16.48 1.15
CA ARG A 96 7.10 -17.50 0.07
C ARG A 96 5.90 -18.44 0.07
N SER A 97 5.10 -18.44 1.14
CA SER A 97 3.84 -19.16 1.20
C SER A 97 2.64 -18.31 0.80
N GLY A 98 2.83 -17.04 0.45
CA GLY A 98 1.77 -16.09 0.16
C GLY A 98 1.11 -15.51 1.42
N GLN A 99 1.71 -15.70 2.60
CA GLN A 99 1.21 -15.14 3.85
C GLN A 99 1.65 -13.68 4.00
N GLU A 100 0.73 -12.80 4.41
CA GLU A 100 1.00 -11.40 4.69
C GLU A 100 2.05 -11.26 5.81
N ARG A 101 3.05 -10.39 5.62
CA ARG A 101 4.16 -10.13 6.55
C ARG A 101 4.26 -8.67 7.00
N GLY A 102 3.26 -7.87 6.67
CA GLY A 102 3.18 -6.45 6.96
C GLY A 102 3.30 -5.57 5.72
N GLY A 103 3.28 -4.26 5.93
CA GLY A 103 3.17 -3.29 4.85
C GLY A 103 3.38 -1.85 5.31
N TYR A 104 3.34 -0.92 4.36
CA TYR A 104 3.30 0.51 4.59
C TYR A 104 2.01 1.06 3.99
N VAL A 105 1.08 1.45 4.86
CA VAL A 105 -0.33 1.66 4.49
C VAL A 105 -0.89 2.92 5.14
N THR A 106 -1.94 3.45 4.52
CA THR A 106 -2.85 4.44 5.11
C THR A 106 -4.18 3.76 5.40
N TRP A 107 -4.82 4.11 6.51
CA TRP A 107 -6.15 3.66 6.88
C TRP A 107 -7.14 4.81 6.75
N ASP A 108 -8.34 4.53 6.23
CA ASP A 108 -9.41 5.52 6.12
C ASP A 108 -9.96 5.87 7.51
N GLU A 109 -10.03 4.88 8.40
CA GLU A 109 -10.38 5.08 9.81
C GLU A 109 -9.25 5.78 10.57
N GLY A 110 -9.50 7.03 10.97
CA GLY A 110 -8.57 7.85 11.76
C GLY A 110 -7.43 8.47 10.94
N ASP A 111 -7.45 8.37 9.60
CA ASP A 111 -6.48 8.97 8.67
C ASP A 111 -5.01 8.68 9.02
N ASN A 112 -4.76 7.49 9.58
CA ASN A 112 -3.45 7.10 10.05
C ASN A 112 -2.59 6.58 8.90
N VAL A 113 -1.29 6.82 8.97
CA VAL A 113 -0.27 6.13 8.17
C VAL A 113 0.54 5.21 9.07
N GLY A 114 0.85 4.00 8.61
CA GLY A 114 1.65 3.09 9.41
C GLY A 114 2.47 2.08 8.64
N LEU A 115 3.53 1.64 9.30
CA LEU A 115 4.38 0.54 8.92
C LEU A 115 4.10 -0.62 9.88
N THR A 116 3.66 -1.74 9.33
CA THR A 116 3.38 -2.98 10.07
C THR A 116 4.45 -4.02 9.79
N LEU A 117 4.83 -4.78 10.81
CA LEU A 117 5.67 -5.96 10.67
C LEU A 117 4.97 -7.14 11.32
N ASP A 118 4.58 -8.10 10.50
CA ASP A 118 3.77 -9.22 10.95
C ASP A 118 4.59 -10.51 10.97
N GLY A 119 4.42 -11.27 12.06
CA GLY A 119 4.80 -12.66 12.13
C GLY A 119 3.73 -13.55 11.49
N ARG A 120 4.03 -14.84 11.38
CA ARG A 120 3.06 -15.82 10.84
C ARG A 120 1.83 -16.02 11.72
N GLN A 121 1.87 -15.51 12.95
CA GLN A 121 0.86 -15.74 14.00
C GLN A 121 0.27 -14.41 14.51
N GLY A 122 0.57 -13.29 13.85
CA GLY A 122 0.10 -11.98 14.24
C GLY A 122 1.17 -10.89 14.15
N GLN A 123 0.73 -9.66 14.35
CA GLN A 123 1.57 -8.47 14.29
C GLN A 123 2.64 -8.48 15.39
N SER A 124 3.88 -8.15 15.01
CA SER A 124 5.03 -8.08 15.92
C SER A 124 5.52 -6.65 16.13
N ALA A 125 5.28 -5.75 15.17
CA ALA A 125 5.51 -4.32 15.36
C ALA A 125 4.57 -3.46 14.52
N LEU A 126 4.32 -2.25 15.01
CA LEU A 126 3.54 -1.20 14.37
C LEU A 126 4.24 0.13 14.62
N PHE A 127 4.53 0.88 13.57
CA PHE A 127 4.90 2.29 13.68
C PHE A 127 3.84 3.11 12.97
N VAL A 128 3.15 3.98 13.70
CA VAL A 128 1.98 4.71 13.21
C VAL A 128 2.11 6.19 13.49
N ALA A 129 1.58 7.01 12.58
CA ALA A 129 1.39 8.44 12.77
C ALA A 129 -0.03 8.83 12.34
N GLY A 130 -0.68 9.65 13.17
CA GLY A 130 -1.99 10.23 12.87
C GLY A 130 -1.87 11.62 12.24
N PRO A 131 -2.98 12.16 11.70
CA PRO A 131 -3.01 13.45 11.00
C PRO A 131 -2.64 14.62 11.92
N ASP A 132 -2.89 14.50 13.22
CA ASP A 132 -2.63 15.54 14.23
C ASP A 132 -1.18 15.58 14.71
N GLY A 133 -0.28 14.81 14.08
CA GLY A 133 1.14 14.72 14.43
C GLY A 133 1.44 13.79 15.62
N ALA A 134 0.42 13.11 16.16
CA ALA A 134 0.63 12.04 17.12
C ALA A 134 1.33 10.85 16.46
N ALA A 135 2.23 10.19 17.16
CA ALA A 135 2.96 9.03 16.66
C ALA A 135 3.20 7.98 17.74
N ALA A 136 3.23 6.70 17.35
CA ALA A 136 3.53 5.60 18.24
C ALA A 136 4.30 4.47 17.53
N LEU A 137 5.30 3.91 18.20
CA LEU A 137 5.99 2.67 17.83
C LEU A 137 5.68 1.62 18.90
N GLN A 138 5.07 0.53 18.47
CA GLN A 138 4.71 -0.61 19.30
C GLN A 138 5.44 -1.85 18.84
N ILE A 139 5.97 -2.62 19.79
CA ILE A 139 6.66 -3.88 19.55
C ILE A 139 6.10 -4.92 20.53
N TRP A 140 5.66 -6.07 20.00
CA TRP A 140 5.06 -7.14 20.78
C TRP A 140 5.92 -8.41 20.76
N HIS A 141 5.94 -9.09 21.90
CA HIS A 141 6.45 -10.46 21.99
C HIS A 141 5.72 -11.24 23.09
N GLY A 142 4.89 -12.20 22.67
CA GLY A 142 3.96 -12.89 23.57
C GLY A 142 3.01 -11.87 24.22
N GLY A 143 2.75 -12.02 25.53
CA GLY A 143 1.91 -11.07 26.27
C GLY A 143 2.60 -9.76 26.65
N ARG A 144 3.74 -9.39 26.06
CA ARG A 144 4.49 -8.17 26.41
C ARG A 144 4.49 -7.18 25.26
N MET A 145 4.43 -5.90 25.59
CA MET A 145 4.51 -4.79 24.64
C MET A 145 5.48 -3.73 25.15
N LEU A 146 6.28 -3.18 24.23
CA LEU A 146 7.00 -1.92 24.40
C LEU A 146 6.35 -0.88 23.48
N ASP A 147 6.07 0.32 23.99
CA ASP A 147 5.42 1.43 23.28
C ASP A 147 6.25 2.70 23.47
N LEU A 148 6.67 3.32 22.36
CA LEU A 148 7.22 4.67 22.33
C LEU A 148 6.18 5.56 21.68
N ARG A 149 5.79 6.64 22.33
CA ARG A 149 4.64 7.43 21.90
C ARG A 149 4.86 8.91 22.15
N ALA A 150 4.35 9.73 21.25
CA ALA A 150 4.23 11.17 21.42
C ALA A 150 2.84 11.60 20.93
N ASP A 151 2.03 12.13 21.84
CA ASP A 151 0.66 12.59 21.56
C ASP A 151 0.28 13.71 22.54
N ALA A 152 -1.03 14.00 22.66
CA ALA A 152 -1.56 15.02 23.57
C ALA A 152 -1.25 14.79 25.06
N ASP A 153 -0.93 13.55 25.46
CA ASP A 153 -0.52 13.19 26.82
C ASP A 153 1.01 13.28 27.01
N GLY A 154 1.74 13.68 25.97
CA GLY A 154 3.19 13.88 25.98
C GLY A 154 3.99 12.71 25.42
N ALA A 155 5.31 12.92 25.32
CA ALA A 155 6.25 11.90 24.87
C ALA A 155 6.57 10.91 26.00
N ARG A 156 6.45 9.60 25.74
CA ARG A 156 6.64 8.55 26.73
C ARG A 156 7.15 7.23 26.16
N LEU A 157 7.81 6.46 27.02
CA LEU A 157 8.13 5.05 26.83
C LEU A 157 7.31 4.25 27.84
N SER A 158 6.53 3.28 27.36
CA SER A 158 5.70 2.41 28.20
C SER A 158 5.99 0.94 27.94
N GLN A 159 5.89 0.12 28.99
CA GLN A 159 5.88 -1.34 28.90
C GLN A 159 4.58 -1.86 29.48
N SER A 160 3.94 -2.79 28.78
CA SER A 160 2.81 -3.55 29.31
C SER A 160 3.07 -5.05 29.28
N VAL A 161 2.50 -5.76 30.26
CA VAL A 161 2.57 -7.22 30.40
C VAL A 161 1.16 -7.73 30.66
N ALA A 162 0.73 -8.71 29.88
CA ALA A 162 -0.62 -9.27 29.88
C ALA A 162 -1.71 -8.18 29.80
N GLY A 163 -1.49 -7.17 28.95
CA GLY A 163 -2.42 -6.06 28.75
C GLY A 163 -2.50 -5.05 29.91
N ARG A 164 -1.57 -5.10 30.87
CA ARG A 164 -1.49 -4.16 32.00
C ARG A 164 -0.21 -3.34 31.91
N MET A 165 -0.33 -2.01 32.00
CA MET A 165 0.82 -1.12 32.07
C MET A 165 1.65 -1.43 33.35
N GLN A 166 2.94 -1.65 33.17
CA GLN A 166 3.89 -1.95 34.26
C GLN A 166 4.85 -0.79 34.52
N VAL A 167 5.35 -0.18 33.44
CA VAL A 167 6.31 0.93 33.49
C VAL A 167 5.90 1.97 32.48
N GLN A 168 5.96 3.25 32.87
CA GLN A 168 5.77 4.39 31.98
C GLN A 168 6.72 5.52 32.37
N LEU A 169 7.46 6.05 31.40
CA LEU A 169 8.52 7.05 31.60
C LEU A 169 8.38 8.18 30.56
N PRO A 170 8.12 9.44 30.97
CA PRO A 170 7.60 9.81 32.30
C PRO A 170 6.20 9.24 32.51
N GLU A 171 5.80 9.06 33.76
CA GLU A 171 4.44 8.66 34.09
C GLU A 171 3.44 9.76 33.70
N VAL A 172 2.36 9.37 33.02
CA VAL A 172 1.21 10.25 32.75
C VAL A 172 0.27 10.21 33.94
N ALA A 173 0.42 11.17 34.86
CA ALA A 173 -0.39 11.26 36.06
C ALA A 173 -1.87 11.57 35.79
N ALA A 174 -2.16 12.28 34.70
CA ALA A 174 -3.50 12.63 34.27
C ALA A 174 -3.58 12.65 32.74
N LEU A 175 -4.62 12.01 32.20
CA LEU A 175 -4.92 12.05 30.77
C LEU A 175 -5.35 13.47 30.37
N SER A 176 -4.96 13.89 29.18
CA SER A 176 -5.45 15.08 28.50
C SER A 176 -6.95 15.00 28.27
N ALA A 177 -7.58 16.17 28.10
CA ALA A 177 -9.03 16.26 27.93
C ALA A 177 -9.51 15.53 26.66
N SER A 178 -8.74 15.58 25.57
CA SER A 178 -9.03 14.89 24.31
C SER A 178 -8.98 13.37 24.51
N THR A 179 -7.88 12.85 25.05
CA THR A 179 -7.72 11.41 25.32
C THR A 179 -8.83 10.90 26.24
N CYS A 180 -9.16 11.65 27.30
CA CYS A 180 -10.22 11.24 28.21
C CYS A 180 -11.61 11.27 27.57
N THR A 181 -11.87 12.22 26.66
CA THR A 181 -13.12 12.29 25.88
C THR A 181 -13.24 11.08 24.95
N LEU A 182 -12.16 10.68 24.27
CA LEU A 182 -12.13 9.48 23.42
C LEU A 182 -12.50 8.22 24.20
N PHE A 183 -11.89 8.02 25.38
CA PHE A 183 -12.20 6.86 26.22
C PHE A 183 -13.64 6.91 26.74
N ARG A 184 -14.12 8.05 27.23
CA ARG A 184 -15.52 8.20 27.70
C ARG A 184 -16.53 8.00 26.58
N GLY A 185 -16.17 8.37 25.36
CA GLY A 185 -16.95 8.13 24.14
C GLY A 185 -16.91 6.68 23.64
N GLY A 186 -16.24 5.78 24.36
CA GLY A 186 -16.15 4.36 24.00
C GLY A 186 -15.30 4.08 22.77
N LEU A 187 -14.38 4.99 22.41
CA LEU A 187 -13.57 4.90 21.19
C LEU A 187 -14.41 4.80 19.91
N ALA A 188 -15.59 5.43 19.88
CA ALA A 188 -16.51 5.37 18.74
C ALA A 188 -15.96 5.98 17.44
N GLU A 189 -14.94 6.85 17.54
CA GLU A 189 -14.22 7.40 16.38
C GLU A 189 -13.27 6.36 15.75
N GLU A 190 -12.76 5.41 16.54
CA GLU A 190 -11.86 4.36 16.06
C GLU A 190 -12.61 3.06 15.70
N VAL A 191 -13.71 2.78 16.41
CA VAL A 191 -14.50 1.56 16.25
C VAL A 191 -15.96 1.92 15.98
N PRO A 192 -16.51 1.59 14.80
CA PRO A 192 -17.92 1.83 14.50
C PRO A 192 -18.85 1.22 15.57
N GLY A 193 -19.66 2.06 16.22
CA GLY A 193 -20.57 1.64 17.30
C GLY A 193 -19.97 1.64 18.70
N GLY A 194 -18.67 1.93 18.84
CA GLY A 194 -17.97 2.01 20.13
C GLY A 194 -17.79 0.67 20.84
N LEU A 195 -17.03 0.70 21.93
CA LEU A 195 -16.69 -0.46 22.74
C LEU A 195 -17.42 -0.47 24.10
N PRO A 196 -17.72 -1.65 24.67
CA PRO A 196 -18.26 -1.76 26.02
C PRO A 196 -17.34 -1.14 27.07
N PRO A 197 -17.87 -0.55 28.16
CA PRO A 197 -17.06 0.14 29.18
C PRO A 197 -15.92 -0.69 29.77
N ALA A 198 -16.14 -1.98 30.02
CA ALA A 198 -15.11 -2.88 30.53
C ALA A 198 -13.93 -3.05 29.55
N GLN A 199 -14.20 -3.07 28.25
CA GLN A 199 -13.18 -3.17 27.22
C GLN A 199 -12.40 -1.86 27.08
N VAL A 200 -13.11 -0.72 27.11
CA VAL A 200 -12.51 0.63 27.14
C VAL A 200 -11.55 0.76 28.32
N ARG A 201 -11.97 0.34 29.52
CA ARG A 201 -11.12 0.35 30.71
C ARG A 201 -9.88 -0.52 30.52
N GLY A 202 -10.03 -1.73 30.01
CA GLY A 202 -8.90 -2.62 29.72
C GLY A 202 -7.89 -2.00 28.75
N ILE A 203 -8.36 -1.30 27.72
CA ILE A 203 -7.49 -0.58 26.77
C ILE A 203 -6.77 0.58 27.47
N CYS A 204 -7.49 1.35 28.30
CA CYS A 204 -6.88 2.44 29.07
C CYS A 204 -5.77 1.91 30.00
N GLU A 205 -6.05 0.88 30.79
CA GLU A 205 -5.12 0.29 31.77
C GLU A 205 -3.96 -0.46 31.11
N GLY A 206 -4.07 -0.79 29.82
CA GLY A 206 -2.96 -1.28 29.01
C GLY A 206 -2.00 -0.18 28.53
N ARG A 207 -2.43 1.09 28.55
CA ARG A 207 -1.68 2.25 28.05
C ARG A 207 -1.29 3.27 29.13
N PHE A 208 -2.03 3.32 30.23
CA PHE A 208 -1.89 4.29 31.32
C PHE A 208 -2.01 3.61 32.69
N SER A 209 -1.67 4.33 33.76
CA SER A 209 -1.82 3.82 35.13
C SER A 209 -3.29 3.69 35.51
N GLU A 210 -3.59 2.74 36.40
CA GLU A 210 -4.94 2.54 36.94
C GLU A 210 -5.50 3.83 37.59
N THR A 211 -4.63 4.59 38.27
CA THR A 211 -4.98 5.89 38.86
C THR A 211 -5.43 6.88 37.80
N ALA A 212 -4.67 7.02 36.70
CA ALA A 212 -5.00 7.94 35.62
C ALA A 212 -6.29 7.52 34.89
N CYS A 213 -6.47 6.21 34.64
CA CYS A 213 -7.69 5.67 34.05
C CYS A 213 -8.91 5.85 34.95
N THR A 214 -8.78 5.66 36.26
CA THR A 214 -9.87 5.86 37.22
C THR A 214 -10.25 7.34 37.32
N ALA A 215 -9.28 8.26 37.29
CA ALA A 215 -9.55 9.69 37.26
C ALA A 215 -10.32 10.10 36.00
N CYS A 216 -10.05 9.46 34.86
CA CYS A 216 -10.77 9.72 33.62
C CYS A 216 -12.15 9.04 33.56
N LEU A 217 -12.22 7.73 33.76
CA LEU A 217 -13.41 6.91 33.51
C LEU A 217 -14.35 6.80 34.72
N GLY A 218 -13.90 7.19 35.92
CA GLY A 218 -14.60 6.89 37.18
C GLY A 218 -14.25 5.51 37.72
N ARG A 219 -14.82 5.15 38.89
CA ARG A 219 -14.72 3.80 39.47
C ARG A 219 -15.81 2.90 38.89
N ASP A 220 -15.50 1.61 38.75
CA ASP A 220 -16.50 0.58 38.40
C ASP A 220 -17.40 0.28 39.61
N ASP A 221 -18.16 1.28 40.06
CA ASP A 221 -19.19 1.11 41.08
C ASP A 221 -20.53 0.89 40.37
N THR A 222 -20.70 -0.27 39.73
CA THR A 222 -22.05 -0.75 39.36
C THR A 222 -22.10 -2.27 39.54
N PRO A 223 -22.86 -2.78 40.53
CA PRO A 223 -23.09 -4.22 40.64
C PRO A 223 -23.91 -4.68 39.43
N ARG A 224 -23.49 -5.82 38.85
CA ARG A 224 -24.28 -6.56 37.85
C ARG A 224 -25.63 -7.00 38.42
#